data_AF-A0A7X2MF08-F1
#
_entry.id   AF-A0A7X2MF08-F1
#
_cell.length_a   1.000
_cell.length_b   1.000
_cell.length_c   1.000
_cell.angle_alpha   90.00
_cell.angle_beta   90.00
_cell.angle_gamma   90.00
#
_symmetry.space_group_name_H-M   'P 1'
#
loop_
_entity.id
_entity.type
_entity.pdbx_description
1 polymer ?
#
loop_
_entity_poly.entity_id
_entity_poly.type
_entity_poly.pdbx_seq_one_letter_code
_entity_poly.pdbx_strand_id
1 'polypeptide(L)'
;MHKLLLVAKETYIRQVKSWSFLFLVLSPFIFIGLSATISYFGAKMTPDDQIAIVSTDKTIQSQLKHHDTFTWKYKSVDDAKKAMKDDKIVGYVYIKSDSQKISANYYGNDEMSSTDEVKIRQILQSKQATLNIINAGLDKQQLQQLSIQPQYKKHIAKKAVDKKTVQSISYMILSFLMYIVILTYAATTAQEIAAEKGTKIMEVIFSSMSATKYFYGKILGILGVILTHPIDPKYQYTSYIEEKIIKNSKALLCH
;
A
#
# COMPACT_ATOMS: atom_id res chain seq x y z
N MET A 1 -15.19 -26.87 -36.87
CA MET A 1 -15.51 -26.08 -35.66
C MET A 1 -15.31 -26.89 -34.38
N HIS A 2 -15.76 -28.16 -34.32
CA HIS A 2 -15.63 -29.01 -33.13
C HIS A 2 -14.21 -29.16 -32.55
N LYS A 3 -13.19 -29.36 -33.40
CA LYS A 3 -11.79 -29.51 -32.94
C LYS A 3 -11.21 -28.23 -32.34
N LEU A 4 -11.61 -27.06 -32.85
CA LEU A 4 -11.14 -25.76 -32.35
C LEU A 4 -11.70 -25.49 -30.96
N LEU A 5 -13.01 -25.70 -30.76
CA LEU A 5 -13.65 -25.58 -29.45
C LEU A 5 -13.10 -26.58 -28.44
N LEU A 6 -12.71 -27.78 -28.89
CA LEU A 6 -12.09 -28.78 -28.04
C LEU A 6 -10.72 -28.30 -27.52
N VAL A 7 -9.86 -27.77 -28.39
CA VAL A 7 -8.58 -27.16 -28.00
C VAL A 7 -8.80 -25.96 -27.07
N ALA A 8 -9.81 -25.13 -27.34
CA ALA A 8 -10.14 -23.99 -26.48
C ALA A 8 -10.57 -24.44 -25.07
N LYS A 9 -11.45 -25.45 -24.98
CA LYS A 9 -11.91 -26.02 -23.71
C LYS A 9 -10.77 -26.67 -22.93
N GLU A 10 -9.92 -27.42 -23.61
CA GLU A 10 -8.76 -28.08 -22.99
C GLU A 10 -7.77 -27.05 -22.45
N THR A 11 -7.46 -26.02 -23.24
CA THR A 11 -6.61 -24.89 -22.83
C THR A 11 -7.21 -24.16 -21.63
N TYR A 12 -8.51 -23.87 -21.65
CA TYR A 12 -9.23 -23.24 -20.54
C TYR A 12 -9.14 -24.06 -19.24
N ILE A 13 -9.48 -25.36 -19.29
CA ILE A 13 -9.48 -26.23 -18.12
C ILE A 13 -8.05 -26.38 -17.57
N ARG A 14 -7.05 -26.51 -18.44
CA ARG A 14 -5.65 -26.62 -18.04
C ARG A 14 -5.17 -25.37 -17.29
N GLN A 15 -5.55 -24.20 -17.79
CA GLN A 15 -5.15 -22.93 -17.19
C GLN A 15 -5.86 -22.68 -15.85
N VAL A 16 -7.17 -22.90 -15.76
CA VAL A 16 -7.95 -22.73 -14.52
C VAL A 16 -7.52 -23.70 -13.43
N LYS A 17 -7.13 -24.94 -13.79
CA LYS A 17 -6.63 -25.94 -12.83
C LYS A 17 -5.15 -25.76 -12.47
N SER A 18 -4.46 -24.78 -13.04
CA SER A 18 -3.05 -24.54 -12.78
C SER A 18 -2.82 -23.95 -11.38
N TRP A 19 -1.67 -24.27 -10.77
CA TRP A 19 -1.24 -23.63 -9.53
C TRP A 19 -1.09 -22.12 -9.69
N SER A 20 -0.63 -21.66 -10.86
CA SER A 20 -0.48 -20.23 -11.17
C SER A 20 -1.82 -19.49 -11.12
N PHE A 21 -2.90 -20.08 -11.65
CA PHE A 21 -4.25 -19.50 -11.58
C PHE A 21 -4.76 -19.42 -10.13
N LEU A 22 -4.56 -20.48 -9.35
CA LEU A 22 -4.92 -20.51 -7.93
C LEU A 22 -4.22 -19.38 -7.14
N PHE A 23 -2.90 -19.24 -7.28
CA PHE A 23 -2.16 -18.17 -6.61
C PHE A 23 -2.58 -16.78 -7.09
N LEU A 24 -2.83 -16.61 -8.38
CA LEU A 24 -3.25 -15.34 -8.94
C LEU A 24 -4.60 -14.90 -8.36
N VAL A 25 -5.57 -15.81 -8.21
CA VAL A 25 -6.88 -15.52 -7.60
C VAL A 25 -6.82 -15.30 -6.08
N LEU A 26 -5.97 -16.06 -5.37
CA LEU A 26 -5.83 -15.93 -3.92
C LEU A 26 -4.93 -14.77 -3.49
N SER A 27 -4.02 -14.32 -4.36
CA SER A 27 -3.04 -13.29 -4.04
C SER A 27 -3.63 -12.00 -3.47
N PRO A 28 -4.77 -11.44 -3.95
CA PRO A 28 -5.32 -10.22 -3.38
C PRO A 28 -5.78 -10.42 -1.93
N PHE A 29 -6.35 -11.58 -1.61
CA PHE A 29 -6.80 -11.91 -0.26
C PHE A 29 -5.64 -12.15 0.70
N ILE A 30 -4.59 -12.83 0.22
CA ILE A 30 -3.35 -13.02 0.97
C ILE A 30 -2.70 -11.66 1.24
N PHE A 31 -2.64 -10.78 0.24
CA PHE A 31 -2.10 -9.42 0.38
C PHE A 31 -2.91 -8.59 1.38
N ILE A 32 -4.24 -8.64 1.33
CA ILE A 32 -5.10 -7.92 2.29
C ILE A 32 -4.87 -8.46 3.71
N GLY A 33 -4.84 -9.77 3.89
CA GLY A 33 -4.57 -10.41 5.18
C GLY A 33 -3.20 -10.02 5.73
N LEU A 34 -2.16 -10.11 4.91
CA LEU A 34 -0.81 -9.73 5.27
C LEU A 34 -0.72 -8.24 5.62
N SER A 35 -1.30 -7.37 4.79
CA SER A 35 -1.33 -5.92 5.03
C SER A 35 -2.04 -5.55 6.33
N ALA A 36 -3.14 -6.23 6.66
CA ALA A 36 -3.85 -6.06 7.91
C ALA A 36 -3.00 -6.48 9.12
N THR A 37 -2.28 -7.61 9.02
CA THR A 37 -1.36 -8.02 10.10
C THR A 37 -0.19 -7.06 10.26
N ILE A 38 0.44 -6.62 9.16
CA ILE A 38 1.53 -5.62 9.20
C ILE A 38 1.02 -4.30 9.76
N SER A 39 -0.21 -3.87 9.45
CA SER A 39 -0.78 -2.64 10.02
C SER A 39 -1.06 -2.80 11.52
N TYR A 40 -1.56 -3.95 11.96
CA TYR A 40 -1.85 -4.23 13.37
C TYR A 40 -0.57 -4.29 14.21
N PHE A 41 0.49 -4.91 13.69
CA PHE A 41 1.78 -5.03 14.39
C PHE A 41 2.69 -3.82 14.19
N GLY A 42 2.66 -3.19 13.01
CA GLY A 42 3.44 -2.01 12.64
C GLY A 42 2.88 -0.68 13.18
N ALA A 43 1.62 -0.65 13.64
CA ALA A 43 1.11 0.46 14.44
C ALA A 43 1.86 0.62 15.78
N LYS A 44 2.64 -0.38 16.20
CA LYS A 44 3.69 -0.18 17.21
C LYS A 44 4.95 0.31 16.50
N MET A 45 4.99 1.62 16.27
CA MET A 45 6.18 2.31 15.80
C MET A 45 7.34 1.95 16.76
N THR A 46 8.40 1.37 16.24
CA THR A 46 9.62 1.17 17.02
C THR A 46 10.11 2.55 17.49
N PRO A 47 10.69 2.66 18.70
CA PRO A 47 11.29 3.91 19.18
C PRO A 47 12.22 4.56 18.16
N ASP A 48 12.81 3.74 17.28
CA ASP A 48 13.77 4.08 16.25
C ASP A 48 13.21 4.96 15.12
N ASP A 49 11.89 4.96 14.88
CA ASP A 49 11.23 5.79 13.84
C ASP A 49 10.75 7.17 14.35
N GLN A 50 11.06 7.52 15.61
CA GLN A 50 10.59 8.77 16.20
C GLN A 50 11.50 9.96 15.85
N ILE A 51 10.89 11.15 15.75
CA ILE A 51 11.62 12.42 15.60
C ILE A 51 11.76 13.09 16.97
N ALA A 52 12.99 13.36 17.41
CA ALA A 52 13.23 14.01 18.68
C ALA A 52 13.01 15.53 18.60
N ILE A 53 12.29 16.10 19.57
CA ILE A 53 12.08 17.55 19.67
C ILE A 53 12.96 18.12 20.78
N VAL A 54 14.02 18.84 20.41
CA VAL A 54 14.92 19.53 21.33
C VAL A 54 14.60 21.02 21.30
N SER A 55 13.88 21.50 22.31
CA SER A 55 13.45 22.89 22.40
C SER A 55 13.97 23.54 23.68
N THR A 56 14.43 24.79 23.58
CA THR A 56 14.72 25.65 24.74
C THR A 56 13.45 26.07 25.48
N ASP A 57 12.32 26.12 24.78
CA ASP A 57 11.00 26.48 25.30
C ASP A 57 10.17 25.22 25.60
N LYS A 58 9.80 25.04 26.88
CA LYS A 58 8.99 23.90 27.36
C LYS A 58 7.52 23.98 26.94
N THR A 59 7.02 25.15 26.54
CA THR A 59 5.62 25.33 26.11
C THR A 59 5.35 24.75 24.72
N ILE A 60 6.37 24.69 23.87
CA ILE A 60 6.31 24.05 22.55
C ILE A 60 6.20 22.52 22.73
N GLN A 61 6.87 21.97 23.74
CA GLN A 61 6.86 20.54 24.01
C GLN A 61 5.45 20.04 24.40
N SER A 62 4.68 20.80 25.19
CA SER A 62 3.34 20.38 25.63
C SER A 62 2.32 20.33 24.49
N GLN A 63 2.45 21.18 23.48
CA GLN A 63 1.53 21.21 22.33
C GLN A 63 1.78 20.05 21.34
N LEU A 64 2.96 19.45 21.37
CA LEU A 64 3.34 18.32 20.51
C LEU A 64 3.13 16.94 21.17
N LYS A 65 2.84 16.88 22.48
CA LYS A 65 2.72 15.64 23.26
C LYS A 65 1.66 14.64 22.82
N HIS A 66 0.70 15.06 22.00
CA HIS A 66 -0.41 14.22 21.55
C HIS A 66 -0.12 13.47 20.25
N HIS A 67 1.15 13.39 19.82
CA HIS A 67 1.55 12.73 18.58
C HIS A 67 2.63 11.68 18.82
N ASP A 68 2.34 10.46 18.39
CA ASP A 68 3.21 9.28 18.59
C ASP A 68 4.53 9.35 17.79
N THR A 69 4.59 10.22 16.77
CA THR A 69 5.77 10.44 15.92
C THR A 69 6.89 11.23 16.61
N PHE A 70 6.57 12.02 17.65
CA PHE A 70 7.53 12.91 18.30
C PHE A 70 7.97 12.38 19.66
N THR A 71 9.25 12.54 19.98
CA THR A 71 9.82 12.13 21.26
C THR A 71 10.54 13.28 21.97
N TRP A 72 10.42 13.33 23.30
CA TRP A 72 11.05 14.33 24.15
C TRP A 72 12.05 13.71 25.13
N LYS A 73 12.47 12.47 24.87
CA LYS A 73 13.43 11.74 25.71
C LYS A 73 14.79 12.43 25.75
N TYR A 74 15.14 13.16 24.69
CA TYR A 74 16.44 13.80 24.52
C TYR A 74 16.33 15.31 24.80
N LYS A 75 17.07 15.80 25.80
CA LYS A 75 17.00 17.19 26.27
C LYS A 75 18.08 18.09 25.66
N SER A 76 19.15 17.50 25.11
CA SER A 76 20.24 18.23 24.49
C SER A 76 20.38 17.83 23.02
N VAL A 77 20.95 18.74 22.21
CA VAL A 77 21.26 18.49 20.80
C VAL A 77 22.30 17.37 20.69
N ASP A 78 23.25 17.29 21.62
CA ASP A 78 24.28 16.24 21.61
C ASP A 78 23.69 14.85 21.88
N ASP A 79 22.74 14.74 22.80
CA ASP A 79 22.06 13.47 23.08
C ASP A 79 21.20 13.02 21.90
N ALA A 80 20.47 13.95 21.28
CA ALA A 80 19.67 13.66 20.09
C ALA A 80 20.56 13.27 18.90
N LYS A 81 21.68 13.97 18.71
CA LYS A 81 22.65 13.66 17.65
C LYS A 81 23.31 12.29 17.85
N LYS A 82 23.61 11.90 19.10
CA LYS A 82 24.09 10.55 19.42
C LYS A 82 23.01 9.50 19.16
N ALA A 83 21.78 9.73 19.61
CA ALA A 83 20.68 8.82 19.39
C ALA A 83 20.38 8.60 17.90
N MET A 84 20.50 9.65 17.09
CA MET A 84 20.35 9.57 15.63
C MET A 84 21.48 8.76 14.98
N LYS A 85 22.73 8.88 15.49
CA LYS A 85 23.86 8.07 15.02
C LYS A 85 23.77 6.60 15.45
N ASP A 86 23.13 6.33 16.57
CA ASP A 86 22.88 4.99 17.09
C ASP A 86 21.61 4.35 16.48
N ASP A 87 21.00 4.98 15.47
CA ASP A 87 19.74 4.58 14.82
C ASP A 87 18.55 4.40 15.79
N LYS A 88 18.57 5.12 16.93
CA LYS A 88 17.48 5.12 17.94
C LYS A 88 16.39 6.14 17.65
N ILE A 89 16.62 7.03 16.70
CA ILE A 89 15.68 8.03 16.17
C ILE A 89 16.05 8.32 14.71
N VAL A 90 15.07 8.60 13.84
CA VAL A 90 15.28 8.96 12.42
C VAL A 90 15.76 10.40 12.22
N GLY A 91 15.52 11.27 13.21
CA GLY A 91 15.93 12.67 13.15
C GLY A 91 15.56 13.46 14.39
N TYR A 92 16.00 14.72 14.43
CA TYR A 92 15.67 15.66 15.49
C TYR A 92 15.40 17.07 14.95
N VAL A 93 14.49 17.78 15.62
CA VAL A 93 14.22 19.20 15.39
C VAL A 93 14.80 19.98 16.55
N TYR A 94 15.75 20.85 16.25
CA TYR A 94 16.28 21.81 17.21
C TYR A 94 15.51 23.12 17.09
N ILE A 95 14.82 23.51 18.17
CA ILE A 95 14.00 24.72 18.25
C ILE A 95 14.65 25.68 19.25
N LYS A 96 15.02 26.85 18.74
CA LYS A 96 15.55 27.95 19.54
C LYS A 96 14.54 29.10 19.52
N SER A 97 14.01 29.40 20.69
CA SER A 97 13.13 30.55 20.93
C SER A 97 13.94 31.67 21.59
N ASP A 98 14.03 32.83 20.93
CA ASP A 98 14.49 34.08 21.54
C ASP A 98 13.32 35.05 21.75
N SER A 99 13.56 36.23 22.33
CA SER A 99 12.50 37.19 22.64
C SER A 99 11.80 37.78 21.40
N GLN A 100 12.40 37.69 20.21
CA GLN A 100 11.91 38.28 18.97
C GLN A 100 11.52 37.24 17.92
N LYS A 101 12.23 36.12 17.84
CA LYS A 101 12.13 35.14 16.77
C LYS A 101 12.30 33.71 17.28
N ILE A 102 11.46 32.83 16.74
CA ILE A 102 11.59 31.40 16.87
C ILE A 102 12.27 30.86 15.61
N SER A 103 13.31 30.07 15.80
CA SER A 103 14.01 29.35 14.74
C SER A 103 13.94 27.85 15.00
N ALA A 104 13.72 27.07 13.96
CA ALA A 104 13.69 25.61 14.03
C ALA A 104 14.47 25.02 12.86
N ASN A 105 15.36 24.07 13.16
CA ASN A 105 16.15 23.36 12.18
C ASN A 105 15.91 21.86 12.35
N TYR A 106 15.54 21.18 11.27
CA TYR A 106 15.43 19.72 11.23
C TYR A 106 16.76 19.11 10.77
N TYR A 107 17.14 18.03 11.42
CA TYR A 107 18.29 17.19 11.09
C TYR A 107 17.83 15.74 11.10
N GLY A 108 17.92 15.05 9.97
CA GLY A 108 17.57 13.64 9.89
C GLY A 108 18.33 12.96 8.77
N ASN A 109 18.32 11.63 8.77
CA ASN A 109 18.92 10.84 7.70
C ASN A 109 18.05 10.91 6.43
N ASP A 110 16.73 11.03 6.62
CA ASP A 110 15.71 11.15 5.56
C ASP A 110 14.88 12.43 5.73
N GLU A 111 14.13 12.77 4.67
CA GLU A 111 13.15 13.85 4.70
C GLU A 111 12.04 13.57 5.73
N MET A 112 11.66 14.61 6.48
CA MET A 112 10.52 14.53 7.38
C MET A 112 9.22 14.43 6.56
N SER A 113 8.24 13.69 7.07
CA SER A 113 6.92 13.60 6.44
C SER A 113 6.29 14.99 6.28
N SER A 114 5.64 15.23 5.14
CA SER A 114 4.96 16.50 4.86
C SER A 114 3.90 16.84 5.90
N THR A 115 3.26 15.82 6.48
CA THR A 115 2.25 15.98 7.53
C THR A 115 2.87 16.50 8.82
N ASP A 116 4.02 15.95 9.23
CA ASP A 116 4.69 16.36 10.47
C ASP A 116 5.37 17.73 10.31
N GLU A 117 5.89 18.02 9.12
CA GLU A 117 6.41 19.35 8.79
C GLU A 117 5.34 20.44 8.86
N VAL A 118 4.15 20.19 8.30
CA VAL A 118 3.00 21.12 8.39
C VAL A 118 2.63 21.38 9.86
N LYS A 119 2.56 20.33 10.69
CA LYS A 119 2.21 20.47 12.11
C LYS A 119 3.23 21.31 12.87
N ILE A 120 4.53 21.01 12.71
CA ILE A 120 5.60 21.77 13.38
C ILE A 120 5.52 23.24 12.97
N ARG A 121 5.40 23.54 11.67
CA ARG A 121 5.29 24.92 11.19
C ARG A 121 4.08 25.65 11.77
N GLN A 122 2.91 25.01 11.84
CA GLN A 122 1.71 25.61 12.42
C GLN A 122 1.89 26.00 13.89
N ILE A 123 2.52 25.13 14.68
CA ILE A 123 2.80 25.40 16.11
C ILE A 123 3.80 26.54 16.25
N LEU A 124 4.90 26.50 15.49
CA LEU A 124 5.91 27.57 15.51
C LEU A 124 5.32 28.90 15.07
N GLN A 125 4.47 28.91 14.04
CA GLN A 125 3.80 30.11 13.56
C GLN A 125 2.83 30.68 14.61
N SER A 126 2.05 29.83 15.28
CA SER A 126 1.18 30.26 16.38
C SER A 126 1.96 30.88 17.54
N LYS A 127 3.12 30.29 17.89
CA LYS A 127 3.99 30.86 18.92
C LYS A 127 4.67 32.16 18.50
N GLN A 128 5.16 32.25 17.26
CA GLN A 128 5.73 33.49 16.74
C GLN A 128 4.68 34.61 16.73
N ALA A 129 3.42 34.31 16.35
CA ALA A 129 2.33 35.27 16.40
C ALA A 129 2.08 35.77 17.83
N THR A 130 2.13 34.87 18.82
CA THR A 130 2.01 35.23 20.24
C THR A 130 3.16 36.15 20.69
N LEU A 131 4.40 35.85 20.31
CA LEU A 131 5.55 36.72 20.61
C LEU A 131 5.43 38.09 19.94
N ASN A 132 5.00 38.15 18.68
CA ASN A 132 4.78 39.41 17.97
C ASN A 132 3.75 40.30 18.68
N ILE A 133 2.68 39.69 19.19
CA ILE A 133 1.63 40.39 19.96
C ILE A 133 2.20 40.95 21.28
N ILE A 134 2.99 40.16 22.01
CA ILE A 134 3.62 40.59 23.26
C ILE A 134 4.60 41.75 22.99
N ASN A 135 5.44 41.62 21.97
CA ASN A 135 6.44 42.62 21.60
C ASN A 135 5.81 43.92 21.05
N ALA A 136 4.63 43.83 20.44
CA ALA A 136 3.90 44.99 19.95
C ALA A 136 3.21 45.81 21.05
N GLY A 137 3.15 45.32 22.30
CA GLY A 137 2.59 46.05 23.43
C GLY A 137 1.10 46.41 23.27
N LEU A 138 0.35 45.56 22.57
CA LEU A 138 -1.05 45.82 22.21
C LEU A 138 -1.96 45.93 23.45
N ASP A 139 -2.94 46.82 23.38
CA ASP A 139 -3.95 46.95 24.43
C ASP A 139 -4.98 45.80 24.38
N LYS A 140 -5.82 45.69 25.42
CA LYS A 140 -6.84 44.62 25.54
C LYS A 140 -7.87 44.65 24.40
N GLN A 141 -8.22 45.81 23.86
CA GLN A 141 -9.20 45.92 22.77
C GLN A 141 -8.60 45.46 21.44
N GLN A 142 -7.36 45.86 21.16
CA GLN A 142 -6.60 45.43 19.98
C GLN A 142 -6.36 43.92 19.98
N LEU A 143 -6.05 43.34 21.15
CA LEU A 143 -5.94 41.90 21.35
C LEU A 143 -7.25 41.16 21.05
N GLN A 144 -8.39 41.68 21.51
CA GLN A 144 -9.70 41.08 21.24
C GLN A 144 -10.03 41.07 19.75
N GLN A 145 -9.70 42.16 19.04
CA GLN A 145 -9.90 42.24 17.59
C GLN A 145 -9.04 41.24 16.81
N LEU A 146 -7.79 41.03 17.23
CA LEU A 146 -6.89 40.03 16.62
C LEU A 146 -7.21 38.58 17.00
N SER A 147 -7.94 38.36 18.10
CA SER A 147 -8.29 37.03 18.59
C SER A 147 -9.54 36.44 17.95
N ILE A 148 -10.18 37.17 17.03
CA ILE A 148 -11.37 36.68 16.31
C ILE A 148 -10.96 35.49 15.43
N GLN A 149 -11.44 34.30 15.81
CA GLN A 149 -11.18 33.08 15.07
C GLN A 149 -12.16 32.92 13.90
N PRO A 150 -11.71 32.45 12.72
CA PRO A 150 -12.60 32.15 11.62
C PRO A 150 -13.57 31.03 12.01
N GLN A 151 -14.87 31.27 11.81
CA GLN A 151 -15.88 30.22 12.01
C GLN A 151 -15.91 29.30 10.80
N TYR A 152 -15.17 28.19 10.87
CA TYR A 152 -15.21 27.15 9.86
C TYR A 152 -16.32 26.14 10.19
N LYS A 153 -17.43 26.19 9.43
CA LYS A 153 -18.50 25.18 9.51
C LYS A 153 -18.44 24.28 8.29
N LYS A 154 -18.12 23.00 8.51
CA LYS A 154 -18.07 21.99 7.45
C LYS A 154 -19.44 21.33 7.29
N HIS A 155 -20.19 21.74 6.28
CA HIS A 155 -21.48 21.14 5.94
C HIS A 155 -21.26 19.94 5.00
N ILE A 156 -21.29 18.73 5.56
CA ILE A 156 -21.13 17.48 4.79
C ILE A 156 -22.53 16.92 4.48
N ALA A 157 -22.99 17.10 3.24
CA ALA A 157 -24.33 16.70 2.79
C ALA A 157 -24.57 15.17 2.69
N LYS A 158 -23.51 14.35 2.70
CA LYS A 158 -23.58 12.87 2.70
C LYS A 158 -22.42 12.35 3.51
N LYS A 159 -22.60 11.34 4.39
CA LYS A 159 -21.53 10.61 5.11
C LYS A 159 -20.31 10.46 4.19
N ALA A 160 -19.36 11.38 4.31
CA ALA A 160 -18.21 11.45 3.44
C ALA A 160 -17.17 10.52 4.04
N VAL A 161 -17.37 9.22 3.82
CA VAL A 161 -16.20 8.42 3.43
C VAL A 161 -15.62 9.19 2.26
N ASP A 162 -14.35 9.58 2.35
CA ASP A 162 -13.69 10.41 1.35
C ASP A 162 -13.70 9.67 0.01
N LYS A 163 -14.80 9.82 -0.73
CA LYS A 163 -15.09 9.00 -1.89
C LYS A 163 -14.00 9.17 -2.93
N LYS A 164 -13.39 10.36 -3.01
CA LYS A 164 -12.26 10.61 -3.90
C LYS A 164 -11.03 9.78 -3.50
N THR A 165 -10.69 9.73 -2.22
CA THR A 165 -9.56 8.94 -1.73
C THR A 165 -9.83 7.44 -1.85
N VAL A 166 -11.01 6.96 -1.44
CA VAL A 166 -11.39 5.55 -1.59
C VAL A 166 -11.48 5.14 -3.05
N GLN A 167 -12.03 6.00 -3.92
CA GLN A 167 -12.13 5.75 -5.35
C GLN A 167 -10.75 5.78 -6.02
N SER A 168 -9.86 6.69 -5.64
CA SER A 168 -8.48 6.76 -6.16
C SER A 168 -7.67 5.54 -5.75
N ILE A 169 -7.76 5.12 -4.49
CA ILE A 169 -7.13 3.89 -4.00
C ILE A 169 -7.72 2.67 -4.72
N SER A 170 -9.04 2.61 -4.91
CA SER A 170 -9.69 1.52 -5.64
C SER A 170 -9.23 1.44 -7.09
N TYR A 171 -9.09 2.57 -7.79
CA TYR A 171 -8.55 2.60 -9.15
C TYR A 171 -7.07 2.17 -9.20
N MET A 172 -6.27 2.58 -8.23
CA MET A 172 -4.86 2.18 -8.14
C MET A 172 -4.73 0.67 -7.95
N ILE A 173 -5.49 0.09 -7.01
CA ILE A 173 -5.52 -1.35 -6.75
C ILE A 173 -6.02 -2.10 -8.00
N LEU A 174 -7.10 -1.64 -8.63
CA LEU A 174 -7.63 -2.27 -9.83
C LEU A 174 -6.62 -2.25 -10.99
N SER A 175 -5.97 -1.10 -11.22
CA SER A 175 -4.94 -0.95 -12.26
C SER A 175 -3.75 -1.89 -12.00
N PHE A 176 -3.29 -1.97 -10.74
CA PHE A 176 -2.22 -2.86 -10.33
C PHE A 176 -2.58 -4.35 -10.52
N LEU A 177 -3.80 -4.74 -10.16
CA LEU A 177 -4.29 -6.10 -10.38
C LEU A 177 -4.35 -6.44 -11.88
N MET A 178 -4.87 -5.53 -12.71
CA MET A 178 -4.90 -5.69 -14.16
C MET A 178 -3.50 -5.83 -14.75
N TYR A 179 -2.53 -5.07 -14.25
CA TYR A 179 -1.14 -5.16 -14.68
C TYR A 179 -0.53 -6.54 -14.38
N ILE A 180 -0.72 -7.06 -13.17
CA ILE A 180 -0.26 -8.41 -12.79
C ILE A 180 -0.91 -9.48 -13.67
N VAL A 181 -2.21 -9.37 -13.94
CA VAL A 181 -2.95 -10.28 -14.81
C VAL A 181 -2.32 -10.32 -16.20
N ILE A 182 -2.09 -9.16 -16.83
CA ILE A 182 -1.49 -9.06 -18.17
C ILE A 182 -0.09 -9.66 -18.19
N LEU A 183 0.77 -9.30 -17.22
CA LEU A 183 2.12 -9.83 -17.12
C LEU A 183 2.13 -11.36 -16.97
N THR A 184 1.24 -11.89 -16.13
CA THR A 184 1.15 -13.34 -15.89
C THR A 184 0.74 -14.07 -17.16
N TYR A 185 -0.27 -13.58 -17.89
CA TYR A 185 -0.72 -14.21 -19.13
C TYR A 185 0.31 -14.08 -20.26
N ALA A 186 1.01 -12.96 -20.35
CA ALA A 186 2.11 -12.80 -21.30
C ALA A 186 3.23 -13.81 -21.02
N ALA A 187 3.61 -13.97 -19.73
CA ALA A 187 4.62 -14.92 -19.31
C ALA A 187 4.20 -16.38 -19.55
N THR A 188 2.97 -16.77 -19.19
CA THR A 188 2.49 -18.15 -19.43
C THR A 188 2.41 -18.46 -20.91
N THR A 189 1.96 -17.51 -21.74
CA THR A 189 1.89 -17.70 -23.20
C THR A 189 3.28 -17.91 -23.79
N ALA A 190 4.28 -17.11 -23.36
CA ALA A 190 5.66 -17.28 -23.80
C ALA A 190 6.24 -18.65 -23.40
N GLN A 191 5.98 -19.09 -22.17
CA GLN A 191 6.42 -20.40 -21.67
C GLN A 191 5.75 -21.56 -22.43
N GLU A 192 4.46 -21.46 -22.75
CA GLU A 192 3.78 -22.49 -23.53
C GLU A 192 4.34 -22.63 -24.94
N ILE A 193 4.63 -21.51 -25.62
CA ILE A 193 5.24 -21.53 -26.95
C ILE A 193 6.65 -22.14 -26.89
N ALA A 194 7.43 -21.82 -25.85
CA ALA A 194 8.76 -22.39 -25.65
C ALA A 194 8.71 -23.89 -25.34
N ALA A 195 7.77 -24.34 -24.50
CA ALA A 195 7.62 -25.74 -24.13
C ALA A 195 7.11 -26.63 -25.28
N GLU A 196 6.32 -26.08 -26.20
CA GLU A 196 5.73 -26.85 -27.30
C GLU A 196 6.68 -27.03 -28.50
N LYS A 197 7.65 -26.13 -28.69
CA LYS A 197 8.55 -26.11 -29.86
C LYS A 197 9.58 -27.27 -29.96
N GLY A 198 9.52 -28.29 -29.11
CA GLY A 198 10.42 -29.44 -29.15
C GLY A 198 9.78 -30.81 -28.85
N THR A 199 8.45 -30.91 -28.89
CA THR A 199 7.74 -32.12 -28.45
C THR A 199 7.12 -32.91 -29.60
N LYS A 200 7.19 -34.25 -29.54
CA LYS A 200 6.46 -35.16 -30.45
C LYS A 200 4.94 -34.91 -30.47
N ILE A 201 4.43 -34.23 -29.45
CA ILE A 201 3.02 -33.84 -29.33
C ILE A 201 2.65 -32.84 -30.44
N MET A 202 3.53 -31.92 -30.83
CA MET A 202 3.26 -30.96 -31.90
C MET A 202 3.15 -31.63 -33.28
N GLU A 203 3.94 -32.67 -33.56
CA GLU A 203 3.88 -33.42 -34.82
C GLU A 203 2.51 -34.09 -35.00
N VAL A 204 1.97 -34.69 -33.92
CA VAL A 204 0.65 -35.35 -33.92
C VAL A 204 -0.50 -34.33 -33.98
N ILE A 205 -0.34 -33.17 -33.38
CA ILE A 205 -1.34 -32.09 -33.43
C ILE A 205 -1.40 -31.49 -34.85
N PHE A 206 -0.25 -31.23 -35.47
CA PHE A 206 -0.20 -30.66 -36.82
C PHE A 206 -0.53 -31.67 -37.92
N SER A 207 -0.40 -32.98 -37.67
CA SER A 207 -0.94 -34.00 -38.59
C SER A 207 -2.47 -34.05 -38.60
N SER A 208 -3.13 -33.56 -37.55
CA SER A 208 -4.57 -33.70 -37.33
C SER A 208 -5.38 -32.38 -37.41
N MET A 209 -4.70 -31.22 -37.35
CA MET A 209 -5.27 -29.89 -37.59
C MET A 209 -4.20 -28.88 -38.07
N SER A 210 -4.60 -27.85 -38.83
CA SER A 210 -3.67 -26.79 -39.23
C SER A 210 -3.22 -25.94 -38.04
N ALA A 211 -1.95 -25.50 -38.07
CA ALA A 211 -1.35 -24.68 -37.01
C ALA A 211 -2.18 -23.43 -36.67
N THR A 212 -2.75 -22.76 -37.68
CA THR A 212 -3.60 -21.58 -37.49
C THR A 212 -4.83 -21.88 -36.62
N LYS A 213 -5.51 -23.03 -36.86
CA LYS A 213 -6.71 -23.41 -36.08
C LYS A 213 -6.36 -23.81 -34.65
N TYR A 214 -5.18 -24.38 -34.45
CA TYR A 214 -4.64 -24.71 -33.13
C TYR A 214 -4.40 -23.44 -32.30
N PHE A 215 -3.69 -22.45 -32.86
CA PHE A 215 -3.44 -21.18 -32.18
C PHE A 215 -4.72 -20.39 -31.89
N TYR A 216 -5.70 -20.37 -32.81
CA TYR A 216 -7.00 -19.76 -32.52
C TYR A 216 -7.74 -20.45 -31.38
N GLY A 217 -7.68 -21.78 -31.30
CA GLY A 217 -8.22 -22.54 -30.17
C GLY A 217 -7.58 -22.12 -28.85
N LYS A 218 -6.24 -22.02 -28.80
CA LYS A 218 -5.52 -21.56 -27.61
C LYS A 218 -5.89 -20.14 -27.18
N ILE A 219 -5.92 -19.20 -28.12
CA ILE A 219 -6.28 -17.81 -27.84
C ILE A 219 -7.70 -17.74 -27.27
N LEU A 220 -8.66 -18.45 -27.86
CA LEU A 220 -10.03 -18.49 -27.35
C LEU A 220 -10.14 -19.14 -25.98
N GLY A 221 -9.33 -20.17 -25.70
CA GLY A 221 -9.21 -20.76 -24.37
C GLY A 221 -8.74 -19.74 -23.34
N ILE A 222 -7.63 -19.05 -23.61
CA ILE A 222 -7.05 -18.01 -22.73
C ILE A 222 -8.02 -16.85 -22.52
N LEU A 223 -8.68 -16.38 -23.58
CA LEU A 223 -9.72 -15.36 -23.49
C LEU A 223 -10.87 -15.80 -22.58
N GLY A 224 -11.28 -17.06 -22.67
CA GLY A 224 -12.26 -17.64 -21.75
C GLY A 224 -11.82 -17.53 -20.28
N VAL A 225 -10.55 -17.81 -19.98
CA VAL A 225 -10.00 -17.72 -18.61
C VAL A 225 -10.02 -16.28 -18.12
N ILE A 226 -9.65 -15.31 -18.96
CA ILE A 226 -9.67 -13.88 -18.61
C ILE A 226 -11.10 -13.42 -18.31
N LEU A 227 -12.09 -13.88 -19.08
CA LEU A 227 -13.49 -13.51 -18.89
C LEU A 227 -14.11 -14.12 -17.62
N THR A 228 -13.71 -15.33 -17.24
CA THR A 228 -14.22 -15.98 -16.02
C THR A 228 -13.46 -15.59 -14.76
N HIS A 229 -12.25 -15.07 -14.91
CA HIS A 229 -11.40 -14.60 -13.81
C HIS A 229 -12.12 -13.66 -12.81
N PRO A 230 -12.90 -12.64 -13.22
CA PRO A 230 -13.62 -11.78 -12.29
C PRO A 230 -14.95 -12.35 -11.74
N ILE A 231 -15.49 -13.43 -12.31
CA ILE A 231 -16.90 -13.83 -12.08
C ILE A 231 -17.03 -15.02 -11.10
N ASP A 232 -16.03 -15.90 -10.97
CA ASP A 232 -16.26 -17.18 -10.29
C ASP A 232 -15.15 -17.65 -9.33
N PRO A 233 -15.03 -17.05 -8.12
CA PRO A 233 -14.20 -17.60 -7.06
C PRO A 233 -14.87 -18.75 -6.28
N LYS A 234 -16.17 -19.05 -6.48
CA LYS A 234 -16.92 -19.99 -5.62
C LYS A 234 -17.29 -21.33 -6.26
N TYR A 235 -17.62 -21.40 -7.56
CA TYR A 235 -18.20 -22.63 -8.13
C TYR A 235 -17.20 -23.69 -8.61
N GLN A 236 -15.95 -23.32 -8.92
CA GLN A 236 -14.94 -24.27 -9.44
C GLN A 236 -14.01 -24.87 -8.38
N TYR A 237 -13.97 -24.32 -7.17
CA TYR A 237 -13.00 -24.70 -6.15
C TYR A 237 -13.46 -25.87 -5.27
N THR A 238 -14.75 -25.95 -4.92
CA THR A 238 -15.27 -27.00 -4.04
C THR A 238 -15.11 -28.39 -4.64
N SER A 239 -15.35 -28.57 -5.94
CA SER A 239 -15.17 -29.87 -6.60
C SER A 239 -13.71 -30.23 -6.88
N TYR A 240 -12.85 -29.25 -7.20
CA TYR A 240 -11.45 -29.52 -7.56
C TYR A 240 -10.53 -29.71 -6.34
N ILE A 241 -10.75 -28.96 -5.26
CA ILE A 241 -10.00 -29.10 -4.00
C ILE A 241 -10.34 -30.46 -3.36
N GLU A 242 -11.60 -30.87 -3.33
CA GLU A 242 -11.99 -32.19 -2.83
C GLU A 242 -11.36 -33.32 -3.66
N GLU A 243 -11.43 -33.25 -5.00
CA GLU A 243 -10.85 -34.28 -5.87
C GLU A 243 -9.33 -34.44 -5.66
N LYS A 244 -8.61 -33.33 -5.44
CA LYS A 244 -7.15 -33.32 -5.28
C LYS A 244 -6.69 -33.68 -3.87
N ILE A 245 -7.42 -33.27 -2.83
CA ILE A 245 -7.17 -33.68 -1.44
C ILE A 245 -7.45 -35.17 -1.27
N ILE A 246 -8.54 -35.68 -1.85
CA ILE A 246 -8.87 -37.12 -1.80
C ILE A 246 -7.82 -37.95 -2.54
N LYS A 247 -7.33 -37.47 -3.69
CA LYS A 247 -6.34 -38.20 -4.49
C LYS A 247 -4.94 -38.19 -3.85
N ASN A 248 -4.51 -37.09 -3.22
CA ASN A 248 -3.25 -37.04 -2.47
C ASN A 248 -3.34 -37.80 -1.13
N SER A 249 -4.49 -37.77 -0.46
CA SER A 249 -4.72 -38.57 0.76
C SER A 249 -4.63 -40.07 0.47
N LYS A 250 -5.21 -40.55 -0.64
CA LYS A 250 -5.05 -41.95 -1.09
C LYS A 250 -3.62 -42.32 -1.49
N ALA A 251 -2.83 -41.38 -2.00
CA ALA A 251 -1.42 -41.62 -2.33
C ALA A 251 -0.53 -41.72 -1.07
N LEU A 252 -0.90 -41.03 0.01
CA LEU A 252 -0.21 -41.07 1.31
C LEU A 252 -0.59 -42.29 2.18
N LEU A 253 -1.72 -42.95 1.89
CA LEU A 253 -2.18 -44.15 2.61
C LEU A 253 -1.75 -45.47 1.95
N CYS A 254 -1.12 -45.43 0.77
CA CYS A 254 -0.59 -46.59 0.06
C CYS A 254 0.95 -46.72 0.17
N HIS A 255 1.56 -46.05 1.16
CA HIS A 255 2.98 -46.16 1.48
C HIS A 255 3.19 -46.59 2.93
#